data_AF-A0A9E8N1N8-F1
#
_entry.id   AF-A0A9E8N1N8-F1
#
_cell.length_a   1.000
_cell.length_b   1.000
_cell.length_c   1.000
_cell.angle_alpha   90.00
_cell.angle_beta   90.00
_cell.angle_gamma   90.00
#
_symmetry.space_group_name_H-M   'P 1'
#
loop_
_entity.id
_entity.type
_entity.pdbx_description
1 polymer ?
#
loop_
_entity_poly.entity_id
_entity_poly.type
_entity_poly.pdbx_seq_one_letter_code
_entity_poly.pdbx_strand_id
1 'polypeptide(L)'
;MLDINKNTVSSYRLTYTVPNIAFVLKFCDKFGFNYEWFIFGKGEPFPGARAEFPEVCGPEQRQPVELKATITGDQTANYTMPGVDQFGQAVSQLKTIFDNRDPTFIQAIMANLNTFGRAIEENQELRNKINSLEKRIAELEAGVQREGGDVRGDTSVEGTGRSTEKKAG
;
A
#
# COMPACT_ATOMS: atom_id res chain seq x y z
N MET A 1 -12.33 23.08 19.19
CA MET A 1 -13.63 22.45 19.53
C MET A 1 -13.71 21.17 18.70
N LEU A 2 -14.14 20.02 19.24
CA LEU A 2 -14.33 18.82 18.40
C LEU A 2 -15.48 19.18 17.46
N ASP A 3 -15.20 19.33 16.17
CA ASP A 3 -16.14 19.85 15.17
C ASP A 3 -17.18 18.77 14.79
N ILE A 4 -17.91 18.30 15.80
CA ILE A 4 -18.84 17.18 15.76
C ILE A 4 -20.15 17.66 16.36
N ASN A 5 -21.24 17.32 15.68
CA ASN A 5 -22.59 17.69 16.08
C ASN A 5 -22.92 17.09 17.47
N LYS A 6 -23.53 17.89 18.36
CA LYS A 6 -23.96 17.45 19.70
C LYS A 6 -24.87 16.22 19.64
N ASN A 7 -25.72 16.13 18.62
CA ASN A 7 -26.58 14.97 18.41
C ASN A 7 -25.76 13.70 18.15
N THR A 8 -24.66 13.80 17.41
CA THR A 8 -23.74 12.69 17.14
C THR A 8 -23.06 12.19 18.41
N VAL A 9 -22.65 13.10 19.30
CA VAL A 9 -22.08 12.72 20.61
C VAL A 9 -23.11 12.02 21.48
N SER A 10 -24.37 12.51 21.48
CA SER A 10 -25.47 11.84 22.19
C SER A 10 -25.77 10.45 21.62
N SER A 11 -25.75 10.28 20.29
CA SER A 11 -25.94 8.99 19.65
C SER A 11 -24.81 8.00 19.97
N TYR A 12 -23.58 8.47 20.16
CA TYR A 12 -22.46 7.63 20.62
C TYR A 12 -22.64 7.21 22.08
N ARG A 13 -23.05 8.14 22.97
CA ARG A 13 -23.33 7.83 24.39
C ARG A 13 -24.41 6.79 24.57
N LEU A 14 -25.46 6.84 23.75
CA LEU A 14 -26.59 5.92 23.80
C LEU A 14 -26.33 4.63 23.00
N THR A 15 -25.12 4.42 22.49
CA THR A 15 -24.69 3.25 21.70
C THR A 15 -25.50 3.02 20.41
N TYR A 16 -26.32 3.99 19.98
CA TYR A 16 -27.10 3.90 18.75
C TYR A 16 -26.24 3.91 17.49
N THR A 17 -25.02 4.44 17.59
CA THR A 17 -24.07 4.51 16.48
C THR A 17 -22.67 4.27 17.00
N VAL A 18 -21.90 3.49 16.24
CA VAL A 18 -20.47 3.27 16.51
C VAL A 18 -19.70 4.54 16.13
N PRO A 19 -18.83 5.07 17.00
CA PRO A 19 -18.00 6.23 16.68
C PRO A 19 -17.10 5.99 15.47
N ASN A 20 -17.03 6.98 14.59
CA ASN A 20 -16.06 6.99 13.48
C ASN A 20 -14.63 7.04 14.04
N ILE A 21 -13.68 6.31 13.44
CA ILE A 21 -12.27 6.32 13.83
C ILE A 21 -11.63 7.73 13.87
N ALA A 22 -12.00 8.64 12.97
CA ALA A 22 -11.56 10.03 12.96
C ALA A 22 -12.08 10.82 14.18
N PHE A 23 -13.28 10.50 14.67
CA PHE A 23 -13.78 11.04 15.94
C PHE A 23 -12.94 10.50 17.10
N VAL A 24 -12.70 9.19 17.13
CA VAL A 24 -11.96 8.54 18.21
C VAL A 24 -10.54 9.08 18.31
N LEU A 25 -9.83 9.20 17.19
CA LEU A 25 -8.48 9.74 17.16
C LEU A 25 -8.43 11.19 17.67
N LYS A 26 -9.32 12.06 17.18
CA LYS A 26 -9.38 13.47 17.63
C LYS A 26 -9.79 13.59 19.10
N PHE A 27 -10.65 12.70 19.59
CA PHE A 27 -11.07 12.66 20.99
C PHE A 27 -9.90 12.22 21.89
N CYS A 28 -9.24 11.11 21.53
CA CYS A 28 -8.11 10.56 22.27
C CYS A 28 -6.95 11.56 22.34
N ASP A 29 -6.58 12.15 21.21
CA ASP A 29 -5.52 13.17 21.14
C ASP A 29 -5.85 14.39 22.01
N LYS A 30 -7.08 14.89 21.93
CA LYS A 30 -7.48 16.10 22.67
C LYS A 30 -7.54 15.90 24.18
N PHE A 31 -7.99 14.73 24.64
CA PHE A 31 -8.23 14.46 26.06
C PHE A 31 -7.14 13.60 26.70
N GLY A 32 -6.08 13.24 25.94
CA GLY A 32 -4.98 12.42 26.42
C GLY A 32 -5.38 10.98 26.71
N PHE A 33 -6.44 10.48 26.06
CA PHE A 33 -6.86 9.10 26.23
C PHE A 33 -6.05 8.15 25.35
N ASN A 34 -5.78 6.96 25.88
CA ASN A 34 -5.19 5.87 25.13
C ASN A 34 -6.21 5.28 24.15
N TYR A 35 -5.83 5.26 22.87
CA TYR A 35 -6.66 4.73 21.79
C TYR A 35 -6.97 3.23 21.94
N GLU A 36 -5.99 2.42 22.34
CA GLU A 36 -6.18 0.98 22.53
C GLU A 36 -7.13 0.68 23.69
N TRP A 37 -7.07 1.49 24.76
CA TRP A 37 -8.05 1.41 25.83
C TRP A 37 -9.44 1.79 25.33
N PHE A 38 -9.56 2.88 24.58
CA PHE A 38 -10.86 3.38 24.12
C PHE A 38 -11.58 2.40 23.17
N ILE A 39 -10.83 1.72 22.29
CA ILE A 39 -11.40 0.80 21.29
C ILE A 39 -11.52 -0.63 21.81
N PHE A 40 -10.48 -1.13 22.49
CA PHE A 40 -10.37 -2.55 22.86
C PHE A 40 -10.51 -2.81 24.36
N GLY A 41 -10.62 -1.78 25.19
CA GLY A 41 -10.65 -1.91 26.65
C GLY A 41 -9.33 -2.41 27.23
N LYS A 42 -8.21 -2.25 26.50
CA LYS A 42 -6.90 -2.77 26.88
C LYS A 42 -6.01 -1.66 27.42
N GLY A 43 -5.34 -1.91 28.54
CA GLY A 43 -4.39 -0.96 29.12
C GLY A 43 -5.07 0.14 29.93
N GLU A 44 -4.39 1.27 30.09
CA GLU A 44 -4.87 2.38 30.92
C GLU A 44 -5.55 3.45 30.06
N PRO A 45 -6.70 4.00 30.46
CA PRO A 45 -7.38 5.07 29.73
C PRO A 45 -6.51 6.30 29.58
N PHE A 46 -5.71 6.64 30.58
CA PHE A 46 -4.72 7.71 30.58
C PHE A 46 -3.59 7.33 31.54
N PRO A 47 -2.39 7.91 31.41
CA PRO A 47 -1.25 7.55 32.25
C PRO A 47 -1.58 7.68 33.75
N GLY A 48 -1.37 6.61 34.51
CA GLY A 48 -1.61 6.59 35.95
C GLY A 48 -3.04 6.24 36.36
N ALA A 49 -3.95 6.04 35.40
CA ALA A 49 -5.33 5.68 35.68
C ALA A 49 -5.47 4.36 36.45
N ARG A 50 -4.54 3.41 36.31
CA ARG A 50 -4.60 2.14 37.05
C ARG A 50 -4.39 2.29 38.55
N ALA A 51 -3.64 3.32 38.97
CA ALA A 51 -3.41 3.58 40.38
C ALA A 51 -4.69 4.08 41.08
N GLU A 52 -5.57 4.76 40.34
CA GLU A 52 -6.77 5.40 40.88
C GLU A 52 -8.06 4.65 40.51
N PHE A 53 -8.11 4.00 39.35
CA PHE A 53 -9.27 3.32 38.76
C PHE A 53 -8.88 1.94 38.19
N PRO A 54 -8.42 0.99 39.03
CA PRO A 54 -7.94 -0.31 38.58
C PRO A 54 -9.02 -1.14 37.86
N GLU A 55 -10.29 -0.97 38.23
CA GLU A 55 -11.44 -1.65 37.63
C GLU A 55 -11.70 -1.26 36.17
N VAL A 56 -11.29 -0.05 35.78
CA VAL A 56 -11.51 0.50 34.43
C VAL A 56 -10.39 0.09 33.46
N CYS A 57 -9.22 -0.28 33.99
CA CYS A 57 -8.01 -0.53 33.20
C CYS A 57 -7.87 -1.99 32.71
N GLY A 58 -8.83 -2.87 33.03
CA GLY A 58 -8.74 -4.29 32.73
C GLY A 58 -7.57 -5.01 33.44
N PRO A 59 -7.38 -6.32 33.19
CA PRO A 59 -6.30 -7.09 33.82
C PRO A 59 -4.92 -6.51 33.47
N GLU A 60 -4.03 -6.50 34.45
CA GLU A 60 -2.66 -5.97 34.30
C GLU A 60 -1.91 -6.79 33.24
N GLN A 61 -1.76 -6.20 32.06
CA GLN A 61 -0.91 -6.79 31.02
C GLN A 61 0.53 -6.59 31.49
N ARG A 62 1.22 -7.71 31.79
CA ARG A 62 2.66 -7.71 32.05
C ARG A 62 3.35 -7.04 30.86
N GLN A 63 3.80 -5.80 31.03
CA GLN A 63 4.60 -5.14 30.00
C GLN A 63 5.93 -5.89 29.87
N PRO A 64 6.44 -6.13 28.65
CA PRO A 64 7.86 -6.37 28.46
C PRO A 64 8.59 -5.08 28.83
N VAL A 65 9.50 -5.21 29.80
CA VAL A 65 10.51 -4.27 30.29
C VAL A 65 10.70 -3.00 29.45
N GLU A 66 10.54 -1.84 30.09
CA GLU A 66 10.86 -0.51 29.57
C GLU A 66 12.23 -0.49 28.85
N LEU A 67 12.24 -0.29 27.53
CA LEU A 67 13.40 0.26 26.86
C LEU A 67 13.29 1.78 26.91
N LYS A 68 14.17 2.41 27.69
CA LYS A 68 14.34 3.87 27.71
C LYS A 68 14.52 4.37 26.28
N ALA A 69 13.54 5.11 25.80
CA ALA A 69 13.56 5.77 24.50
C ALA A 69 14.65 6.86 24.49
N THR A 70 15.78 6.58 23.87
CA THR A 70 16.56 7.63 23.22
C THR A 70 15.93 7.83 21.85
N ILE A 71 15.11 8.88 21.75
CA ILE A 71 14.52 9.33 20.50
C ILE A 71 15.66 9.83 19.62
N THR A 72 15.99 9.06 18.59
CA THR A 72 16.60 9.61 17.38
C THR A 72 15.62 9.32 16.26
N GLY A 73 15.12 10.40 15.67
CA GLY A 73 14.12 10.38 14.61
C GLY A 73 14.54 9.54 13.42
N ASP A 74 13.52 9.28 12.61
CA ASP A 74 13.53 8.50 11.38
C ASP A 74 13.37 6.99 11.60
N GLN A 75 12.18 6.47 11.27
CA GLN A 75 11.97 5.08 10.84
C GLN A 75 10.50 4.83 10.45
N THR A 76 10.21 5.02 9.16
CA THR A 76 9.45 4.04 8.39
C THR A 76 10.26 2.74 8.34
N ALA A 77 10.20 1.92 9.38
CA ALA A 77 10.81 0.59 9.39
C ALA A 77 9.72 -0.47 9.29
N ASN A 78 9.68 -1.13 8.13
CA ASN A 78 9.15 -2.47 7.98
C ASN A 78 9.81 -3.39 9.04
N TYR A 79 9.10 -3.67 10.13
CA TYR A 79 9.49 -4.74 11.06
C TYR A 79 9.10 -6.09 10.46
N THR A 80 9.91 -6.61 9.55
CA THR A 80 9.89 -8.03 9.21
C THR A 80 10.74 -8.77 10.25
N MET A 81 10.09 -9.28 11.30
CA MET A 81 10.73 -10.21 12.23
C MET A 81 11.06 -11.53 11.51
N PRO A 82 12.29 -12.05 11.60
CA PRO A 82 12.63 -13.34 11.02
C PRO A 82 11.97 -14.47 11.81
N GLY A 83 11.21 -15.33 11.13
CA GLY A 83 10.66 -16.57 11.69
C GLY A 83 9.19 -16.53 12.13
N VAL A 84 8.47 -15.43 11.93
CA VAL A 84 7.02 -15.40 12.16
C VAL A 84 6.31 -15.91 10.91
N ASP A 85 5.62 -17.06 11.02
CA ASP A 85 4.73 -17.57 9.98
C ASP A 85 3.52 -16.65 9.83
N GLN A 86 3.69 -15.59 9.04
CA GLN A 86 2.66 -14.59 8.75
C GLN A 86 1.42 -15.23 8.12
N PHE A 87 1.62 -16.30 7.33
CA PHE A 87 0.52 -17.05 6.74
C PHE A 87 -0.27 -17.77 7.83
N GLY A 88 0.41 -18.52 8.71
CA GLY A 88 -0.23 -19.18 9.85
C GLY A 88 -0.98 -18.21 10.77
N GLN A 89 -0.43 -17.02 11.02
CA GLN A 89 -1.10 -15.98 11.79
C GLN A 89 -2.35 -15.45 11.10
N ALA A 90 -2.29 -15.15 9.81
CA ALA A 90 -3.44 -14.67 9.05
C ALA A 90 -4.56 -15.72 9.02
N VAL A 91 -4.22 -17.00 8.81
CA VAL A 91 -5.19 -18.11 8.83
C VAL A 91 -5.81 -18.28 10.21
N SER A 92 -5.02 -18.17 11.28
CA SER A 92 -5.52 -18.25 12.66
C SER A 92 -6.50 -17.11 12.96
N GLN A 93 -6.19 -15.88 12.56
CA GLN A 93 -7.08 -14.73 12.73
C GLN A 93 -8.39 -14.90 11.95
N LEU A 94 -8.32 -15.34 10.69
CA LEU A 94 -9.50 -15.64 9.89
C LEU A 94 -10.37 -16.67 10.59
N LYS A 95 -9.77 -17.76 11.08
CA LYS A 95 -10.50 -18.81 11.81
C LYS A 95 -11.26 -18.24 13.00
N THR A 96 -10.61 -17.41 13.83
CA THR A 96 -11.28 -16.77 14.98
C THR A 96 -12.49 -15.93 14.55
N ILE A 97 -12.38 -15.20 13.44
CA ILE A 97 -13.48 -14.36 12.94
C ILE A 97 -14.64 -15.23 12.44
N PHE A 98 -14.37 -16.31 11.72
CA PHE A 98 -15.40 -17.24 11.25
C PHE A 98 -16.05 -18.01 12.41
N ASP A 99 -15.29 -18.38 13.45
CA ASP A 99 -15.81 -19.05 14.64
C ASP A 99 -16.79 -18.17 15.43
N ASN A 100 -16.60 -16.83 15.41
CA ASN A 100 -17.51 -15.88 16.05
C ASN A 100 -18.88 -15.76 15.35
N ARG A 101 -19.03 -16.31 14.13
CA ARG A 101 -20.28 -16.38 13.35
C ARG A 101 -21.01 -15.03 13.15
N ASP A 102 -20.30 -13.91 13.25
CA ASP A 102 -20.88 -12.61 12.97
C ASP A 102 -21.01 -12.42 11.44
N PRO A 103 -22.23 -12.34 10.90
CA PRO A 103 -22.45 -12.22 9.46
C PRO A 103 -21.85 -10.94 8.87
N THR A 104 -21.73 -9.86 9.67
CA THR A 104 -21.18 -8.57 9.22
C THR A 104 -19.68 -8.71 8.93
N PHE A 105 -18.93 -9.27 9.87
CA PHE A 105 -17.49 -9.47 9.69
C PHE A 105 -17.20 -10.50 8.60
N ILE A 106 -17.98 -11.58 8.53
CA ILE A 106 -17.84 -12.59 7.48
C ILE A 106 -18.07 -11.97 6.10
N GLN A 107 -19.15 -11.21 5.91
CA GLN A 107 -19.43 -10.56 4.63
C GLN A 107 -18.37 -9.53 4.24
N ALA A 108 -17.89 -8.73 5.19
CA ALA A 108 -16.83 -7.75 4.93
C ALA A 108 -15.52 -8.43 4.49
N ILE A 109 -15.11 -9.51 5.15
CA ILE A 109 -13.92 -10.28 4.77
C ILE A 109 -14.11 -10.90 3.39
N MET A 110 -15.26 -11.54 3.13
CA MET A 110 -15.54 -12.14 1.82
C MET A 110 -15.51 -11.10 0.69
N ALA A 111 -16.09 -9.92 0.91
CA ALA A 111 -16.07 -8.83 -0.07
C ALA A 111 -14.64 -8.34 -0.36
N ASN A 112 -13.82 -8.18 0.69
CA ASN A 112 -12.42 -7.77 0.55
C ASN A 112 -11.61 -8.84 -0.19
N LEU A 113 -11.73 -10.12 0.18
CA LEU A 113 -11.03 -11.23 -0.49
C LEU A 113 -11.41 -11.32 -1.97
N ASN A 114 -12.69 -11.17 -2.31
CA ASN A 114 -13.14 -11.14 -3.71
C ASN A 114 -12.60 -9.94 -4.49
N THR A 115 -12.43 -8.80 -3.82
CA THR A 115 -11.84 -7.60 -4.43
C THR A 115 -10.35 -7.80 -4.67
N PHE A 116 -9.62 -8.37 -3.70
CA PHE A 116 -8.21 -8.73 -3.87
C PHE A 116 -8.01 -9.77 -4.97
N GLY A 117 -8.86 -10.81 -5.03
CA GLY A 117 -8.78 -11.83 -6.09
C GLY A 117 -8.86 -11.22 -7.49
N ARG A 118 -9.84 -10.34 -7.73
CA ARG A 118 -9.98 -9.63 -9.01
C ARG A 118 -8.78 -8.74 -9.31
N ALA A 119 -8.28 -8.00 -8.32
CA ALA A 119 -7.12 -7.15 -8.51
C ALA A 119 -5.84 -7.96 -8.87
N ILE A 120 -5.69 -9.18 -8.35
CA ILE A 120 -4.59 -10.07 -8.71
C ILE A 120 -4.71 -10.52 -10.17
N GLU A 121 -5.91 -10.94 -10.59
CA GLU A 121 -6.19 -11.35 -11.97
C GLU A 121 -5.93 -10.21 -12.97
N GLU A 122 -6.46 -9.03 -12.70
CA GLU A 122 -6.24 -7.83 -13.52
C GLU A 122 -4.75 -7.46 -13.62
N ASN A 123 -4.02 -7.52 -12.51
CA ASN A 123 -2.57 -7.28 -12.51
C ASN A 123 -1.82 -8.32 -13.34
N GLN A 124 -2.26 -9.58 -13.31
CA GLN A 124 -1.65 -10.63 -14.13
C GLN A 124 -1.88 -10.38 -15.62
N GLU A 125 -3.07 -9.95 -16.02
CA GLU A 125 -3.35 -9.56 -17.40
C GLU A 125 -2.51 -8.36 -17.85
N LEU A 126 -2.35 -7.35 -16.99
CA LEU A 126 -1.50 -6.19 -17.28
C LEU A 126 -0.04 -6.60 -17.48
N ARG A 127 0.49 -7.48 -16.63
CA ARG A 127 1.85 -8.03 -16.79
C ARG A 127 2.01 -8.76 -18.12
N ASN A 128 1.03 -9.56 -18.53
CA ASN A 128 1.06 -10.24 -19.81
C ASN A 128 1.05 -9.25 -21.00
N LYS A 129 0.25 -8.17 -20.90
CA LYS A 129 0.21 -7.12 -21.92
C LYS A 129 1.54 -6.36 -22.02
N ILE A 130 2.14 -6.00 -20.88
CA ILE A 130 3.45 -5.34 -20.83
C ILE A 130 4.50 -6.20 -21.52
N ASN A 131 4.61 -7.48 -21.16
CA ASN A 131 5.56 -8.41 -21.78
C ASN A 131 5.35 -8.52 -23.30
N SER A 132 4.08 -8.53 -23.76
CA SER A 132 3.76 -8.58 -25.19
C SER A 132 4.18 -7.29 -25.91
N LEU A 133 3.97 -6.13 -25.31
CA LEU A 133 4.37 -4.85 -25.89
C LEU A 133 5.89 -4.69 -25.92
N GLU A 134 6.58 -5.07 -24.85
CA GLU A 134 8.05 -5.08 -24.79
C GLU A 134 8.65 -5.94 -25.90
N LYS A 135 8.07 -7.12 -26.16
CA LYS A 135 8.49 -7.98 -27.28
C LYS A 135 8.30 -7.29 -28.63
N ARG A 136 7.16 -6.64 -28.87
CA ARG A 136 6.88 -5.94 -30.13
C ARG A 136 7.81 -4.75 -30.34
N ILE A 137 8.14 -4.02 -29.27
CA ILE A 137 9.10 -2.91 -29.33
C ILE A 137 10.48 -3.45 -29.73
N ALA A 138 10.94 -4.52 -29.09
CA ALA A 138 12.23 -5.13 -29.45
C ALA A 138 12.28 -5.62 -30.91
N GLU A 139 11.19 -6.20 -31.42
CA GLU A 139 11.09 -6.61 -32.83
C GLU A 139 11.14 -5.42 -33.79
N LEU A 140 10.44 -4.32 -33.47
CA LEU A 140 10.46 -3.09 -34.28
C LEU A 140 11.82 -2.42 -34.25
N GLU A 141 12.47 -2.32 -33.09
CA GLU A 141 13.83 -1.77 -32.96
C GLU A 141 14.84 -2.58 -33.77
N ALA A 142 14.74 -3.90 -33.74
CA ALA A 142 15.57 -4.79 -34.56
C ALA A 142 15.29 -4.66 -36.07
N GLY A 143 14.07 -4.29 -36.47
CA GLY A 143 13.72 -4.00 -37.86
C GLY A 143 14.26 -2.66 -38.34
N VAL A 144 14.14 -1.60 -37.53
CA VAL A 144 14.64 -0.26 -37.85
C VAL A 144 16.17 -0.23 -38.00
N GLN A 145 16.90 -1.03 -37.21
CA GLN A 145 18.36 -1.18 -37.36
C GLN A 145 18.77 -1.92 -38.64
N ARG A 146 17.90 -2.73 -39.25
CA ARG A 146 18.18 -3.38 -40.55
C ARG A 146 17.95 -2.44 -41.73
N GLU A 147 16.99 -1.53 -41.65
CA GLU A 147 16.66 -0.60 -42.74
C GLU A 147 17.53 0.67 -42.74
N GLY A 148 18.13 1.04 -41.61
CA GLY A 148 19.03 2.20 -41.51
C GLY A 148 20.49 1.99 -41.97
N GLY A 149 20.84 0.78 -42.44
CA GLY A 149 22.23 0.38 -42.75
C GLY A 149 22.66 0.47 -44.21
N ASP A 150 21.74 0.69 -45.16
CA ASP A 150 22.03 0.53 -46.60
C ASP A 150 21.66 1.76 -47.43
N VAL A 151 22.17 2.93 -47.03
CA VAL A 151 22.23 4.12 -47.90
C VAL A 151 23.64 4.72 -47.84
N ARG A 152 24.64 3.94 -48.27
CA ARG A 152 25.92 4.50 -48.70
C ARG A 152 25.93 4.47 -50.22
N GLY A 153 25.61 5.63 -50.79
CA GLY A 153 25.35 5.82 -52.21
C GLY A 153 26.51 5.40 -53.12
N ASP A 154 26.21 4.45 -53.98
CA ASP A 154 26.81 4.37 -55.31
C ASP A 154 26.25 5.52 -56.16
N THR A 155 26.93 6.67 -56.15
CA THR A 155 26.93 7.56 -57.32
C THR A 155 28.21 7.33 -58.10
N SER A 156 28.24 6.21 -58.81
CA SER A 156 29.15 6.01 -59.92
C SER A 156 28.60 6.81 -61.12
N VAL A 157 29.18 7.99 -61.37
CA VAL A 157 28.91 8.75 -62.58
C VAL A 157 29.92 8.30 -63.64
N GLU A 158 29.52 7.30 -64.43
CA GLU A 158 30.03 7.12 -65.79
C GLU A 158 29.41 8.19 -66.69
N GLY A 159 30.24 8.96 -67.39
CA GLY A 159 29.76 10.08 -68.20
C GLY A 159 30.81 10.68 -69.12
N THR A 160 31.32 9.85 -70.03
CA THR A 160 31.60 10.19 -71.44
C THR A 160 32.70 11.21 -71.74
N GLY A 161 33.79 10.71 -72.33
CA GLY A 161 34.82 11.55 -72.96
C GLY A 161 34.35 12.23 -74.24
N ARG A 162 34.99 13.36 -74.56
CA ARG A 162 35.15 13.84 -75.93
C ARG A 162 36.45 14.63 -76.07
N SER A 163 37.36 14.05 -76.84
CA SER A 163 38.58 14.67 -77.38
C SER A 163 38.25 15.60 -78.55
N THR A 164 39.29 16.34 -78.95
CA THR A 164 39.46 17.30 -80.07
C THR A 164 39.13 18.76 -79.71
N GLU A 165 39.90 19.79 -80.06
CA GLU A 165 41.10 19.92 -80.87
C GLU A 165 41.79 21.26 -80.59
N LYS A 166 43.06 21.32 -80.97
CA LYS A 166 44.06 22.36 -80.81
C LYS A 166 43.99 23.32 -82.02
N LYS A 167 43.88 24.64 -81.83
CA LYS A 167 44.65 25.60 -82.68
C LYS A 167 44.64 27.03 -82.16
N ALA A 168 45.84 27.58 -82.15
CA ALA A 168 46.20 28.95 -81.88
C ALA A 168 45.73 29.92 -82.96
N GLY A 169 45.50 31.15 -82.53
CA GLY A 169 45.39 32.38 -83.33
C GLY A 169 45.53 33.54 -82.37
#